data_AF-A0A532T924-F1
#
_entry.id   AF-A0A532T924-F1
#
_cell.length_a   1.000
_cell.length_b   1.000
_cell.length_c   1.000
_cell.angle_alpha   90.00
_cell.angle_beta   90.00
_cell.angle_gamma   90.00
#
_symmetry.space_group_name_H-M   'P 1'
#
loop_
_entity.id
_entity.type
_entity.pdbx_description
1 polymer ?
#
loop_
_entity_poly.entity_id
_entity_poly.type
_entity_poly.pdbx_seq_one_letter_code
_entity_poly.pdbx_strand_id
1 'polypeptide(L)'
;MFSLLGSLVVFFVIFVWITDVTGSASMLALGSFIFLIPMLIITPFAGVISDRHNRKTIILIVDSLQAFFTFILTLIFMFNAAEVWIVFIFIGIRSVFQSFHSPTVGAIMPSMVPKDKLGRINGVNFFCTGLIQLIGPAVGATLLFFFPIQIVLWADVITYFIALIPLLLIKIPTVHVNSDGGEKNSFIRDMREGYTAIRTIPGLLTIMAIAMLLNMLIQPLIILMPYFIKIVHSGDNFMLAIVEMILQGA
;
A
#
# COMPACT_ATOMS: atom_id res chain seq x y z
N MET A 1 -1.43 11.04 -0.53
CA MET A 1 -2.54 11.06 0.45
C MET A 1 -3.87 10.70 -0.22
N PHE A 2 -4.34 11.47 -1.22
CA PHE A 2 -5.57 11.11 -1.96
C PHE A 2 -5.51 9.71 -2.59
N SER A 3 -4.42 9.40 -3.32
CA SER A 3 -4.19 8.06 -3.88
C SER A 3 -4.15 6.95 -2.83
N LEU A 4 -3.65 7.24 -1.62
CA LEU A 4 -3.57 6.28 -0.52
C LEU A 4 -4.97 5.97 0.05
N LEU A 5 -5.83 6.98 0.15
CA LEU A 5 -7.23 6.81 0.54
C LEU A 5 -8.01 5.99 -0.49
N GLY A 6 -7.96 6.38 -1.77
CA GLY A 6 -8.57 5.60 -2.85
C GLY A 6 -8.06 4.16 -2.86
N SER A 7 -6.77 3.99 -2.59
CA SER A 7 -6.17 2.68 -2.59
C SER A 7 -6.65 1.77 -1.47
N LEU A 8 -6.83 2.34 -0.28
CA LEU A 8 -7.35 1.63 0.88
C LEU A 8 -8.83 1.29 0.72
N VAL A 9 -9.62 2.21 0.16
CA VAL A 9 -11.02 1.97 -0.19
C VAL A 9 -11.14 0.78 -1.14
N VAL A 10 -10.35 0.76 -2.23
CA VAL A 10 -10.39 -0.34 -3.19
C VAL A 10 -9.86 -1.65 -2.60
N PHE A 11 -8.83 -1.59 -1.76
CA PHE A 11 -8.36 -2.77 -1.04
C PHE A 11 -9.49 -3.39 -0.20
N PHE A 12 -10.15 -2.60 0.64
CA PHE A 12 -11.31 -3.06 1.42
C PHE A 12 -12.41 -3.67 0.54
N VAL A 13 -12.80 -2.95 -0.51
CA VAL A 13 -13.89 -3.33 -1.42
C VAL A 13 -13.60 -4.65 -2.14
N ILE A 14 -12.37 -4.87 -2.59
CA ILE A 14 -11.96 -6.12 -3.25
C ILE A 14 -12.06 -7.29 -2.27
N PHE A 15 -11.60 -7.13 -1.02
CA PHE A 15 -11.65 -8.21 -0.02
C PHE A 15 -13.09 -8.51 0.43
N VAL A 16 -13.95 -7.51 0.55
CA VAL A 16 -15.40 -7.72 0.75
C VAL A 16 -16.00 -8.50 -0.41
N TRP A 17 -15.69 -8.13 -1.66
CA TRP A 17 -16.21 -8.84 -2.83
C TRP A 17 -15.73 -10.29 -2.91
N ILE A 18 -14.45 -10.57 -2.62
CA ILE A 18 -13.94 -11.95 -2.54
C ILE A 18 -14.70 -12.74 -1.47
N THR A 19 -14.97 -12.12 -0.32
CA THR A 19 -15.76 -12.73 0.75
C THR A 19 -17.17 -13.06 0.27
N ASP A 20 -17.82 -12.14 -0.44
CA ASP A 20 -19.20 -12.29 -0.92
C ASP A 20 -19.35 -13.38 -1.99
N VAL A 21 -18.36 -13.49 -2.88
CA VAL A 21 -18.40 -14.48 -3.97
C VAL A 21 -17.94 -15.87 -3.51
N THR A 22 -16.95 -15.95 -2.62
CA THR A 22 -16.35 -17.24 -2.23
C THR A 22 -16.88 -17.80 -0.92
N GLY A 23 -17.33 -16.94 -0.01
CA GLY A 23 -17.71 -17.32 1.36
C GLY A 23 -16.59 -18.04 2.12
N SER A 24 -15.31 -17.91 1.71
CA SER A 24 -14.23 -18.76 2.18
C SER A 24 -13.05 -17.97 2.77
N ALA A 25 -12.73 -18.28 4.03
CA ALA A 25 -11.54 -17.76 4.71
C ALA A 25 -10.24 -18.14 3.99
N SER A 26 -10.17 -19.31 3.35
CA SER A 26 -8.96 -19.74 2.64
C SER A 26 -8.70 -18.88 1.39
N MET A 27 -9.75 -18.44 0.69
CA MET A 27 -9.62 -17.56 -0.47
C MET A 27 -9.14 -16.15 -0.07
N LEU A 28 -9.60 -15.63 1.07
CA LEU A 28 -9.11 -14.35 1.60
C LEU A 28 -7.65 -14.44 2.06
N ALA A 29 -7.28 -15.55 2.72
CA ALA A 29 -5.90 -15.81 3.10
C ALA A 29 -5.01 -15.88 1.85
N LEU A 30 -5.44 -16.60 0.81
CA LEU A 30 -4.72 -16.67 -0.47
C LEU A 30 -4.55 -15.29 -1.12
N GLY A 31 -5.62 -14.49 -1.22
CA GLY A 31 -5.54 -13.13 -1.75
C GLY A 31 -4.53 -12.27 -0.98
N SER A 32 -4.46 -12.43 0.34
CA SER A 32 -3.51 -11.72 1.18
C SER A 32 -2.08 -12.20 1.03
N PHE A 33 -1.86 -13.50 0.87
CA PHE A 33 -0.54 -14.03 0.52
C PHE A 33 -0.07 -13.49 -0.83
N ILE A 34 -0.95 -13.43 -1.81
CA ILE A 34 -0.65 -12.87 -3.14
C ILE A 34 -0.37 -11.37 -3.07
N PHE A 35 -0.93 -10.64 -2.11
CA PHE A 35 -0.55 -9.26 -1.84
C PHE A 35 0.81 -9.16 -1.10
N LEU A 36 1.00 -9.94 -0.04
CA LEU A 36 2.14 -9.78 0.86
C LEU A 36 3.45 -10.28 0.24
N ILE A 37 3.45 -11.44 -0.43
CA ILE A 37 4.66 -12.09 -0.93
C ILE A 37 5.39 -11.22 -1.96
N PRO A 38 4.73 -10.72 -3.04
CA PRO A 38 5.43 -9.89 -4.00
C PRO A 38 5.86 -8.56 -3.38
N MET A 39 5.04 -7.95 -2.51
CA MET A 39 5.42 -6.74 -1.80
C MET A 39 6.71 -6.96 -0.99
N LEU A 40 6.79 -8.03 -0.20
CA LEU A 40 7.96 -8.36 0.62
C LEU A 40 9.22 -8.57 -0.22
N ILE A 41 9.10 -9.30 -1.33
CA ILE A 41 10.22 -9.60 -2.23
C ILE A 41 10.69 -8.33 -2.94
N ILE A 42 9.78 -7.49 -3.44
CA ILE A 42 10.12 -6.33 -4.28
C ILE A 42 10.57 -5.13 -3.45
N THR A 43 10.06 -4.92 -2.23
CA THR A 43 10.40 -3.77 -1.37
C THR A 43 11.91 -3.48 -1.26
N PRO A 44 12.82 -4.45 -0.99
CA PRO A 44 14.26 -4.16 -0.92
C PRO A 44 14.86 -3.68 -2.24
N PHE A 45 14.41 -4.23 -3.38
CA PHE A 45 14.83 -3.77 -4.70
C PHE A 45 14.27 -2.39 -5.02
N ALA A 46 13.00 -2.16 -4.65
CA ALA A 46 12.33 -0.88 -4.81
C ALA A 46 13.05 0.24 -4.05
N GLY A 47 13.59 -0.05 -2.86
CA GLY A 47 14.45 0.87 -2.10
C GLY A 47 15.68 1.30 -2.90
N VAL A 48 16.46 0.34 -3.40
CA VAL A 48 17.69 0.65 -4.17
C VAL A 48 17.39 1.38 -5.48
N ILE A 49 16.33 0.99 -6.18
CA ILE A 49 15.89 1.69 -7.39
C ILE A 49 15.47 3.13 -7.04
N SER A 50 14.77 3.33 -5.90
CA SER A 50 14.35 4.65 -5.40
C SER A 50 15.52 5.56 -5.02
N ASP A 51 16.63 4.99 -4.58
CA ASP A 51 17.82 5.75 -4.22
C ASP A 51 18.65 6.16 -5.45
N ARG A 52 18.66 5.32 -6.50
CA ARG A 52 19.49 5.54 -7.71
C ARG A 52 18.82 6.37 -8.78
N HIS A 53 17.49 6.35 -8.85
CA HIS A 53 16.73 7.03 -9.90
C HIS A 53 15.99 8.27 -9.39
N ASN A 54 15.53 9.10 -10.33
CA ASN A 54 14.71 10.25 -9.99
C ASN A 54 13.39 9.79 -9.35
N ARG A 55 13.27 10.05 -8.05
CA ARG A 55 12.14 9.67 -7.21
C ARG A 55 10.80 10.19 -7.75
N LYS A 56 10.78 11.40 -8.33
CA LYS A 56 9.58 11.95 -8.96
C LYS A 56 9.12 11.07 -10.13
N THR A 57 10.06 10.64 -10.96
CA THR A 57 9.79 9.80 -12.13
C THR A 57 9.30 8.42 -11.70
N ILE A 58 9.88 7.84 -10.65
CA ILE A 58 9.46 6.54 -10.12
C ILE A 58 8.01 6.60 -9.63
N ILE A 59 7.67 7.57 -8.77
CA ILE A 59 6.29 7.72 -8.27
C ILE A 59 5.33 7.94 -9.45
N LEU A 60 5.69 8.79 -10.41
CA LEU A 60 4.84 9.04 -11.57
C LEU A 60 4.57 7.77 -12.38
N ILE A 61 5.60 6.94 -12.64
CA ILE A 61 5.44 5.68 -13.37
C ILE A 61 4.60 4.69 -12.55
N VAL A 62 4.92 4.51 -11.27
CA VAL A 62 4.25 3.56 -10.38
C VAL A 62 2.78 3.93 -10.20
N ASP A 63 2.48 5.19 -9.91
CA ASP A 63 1.10 5.68 -9.75
C ASP A 63 0.32 5.59 -11.06
N SER A 64 0.96 5.89 -12.20
CA SER A 64 0.31 5.77 -13.51
C SER A 64 0.01 4.32 -13.88
N LEU A 65 0.94 3.39 -13.61
CA LEU A 65 0.72 1.97 -13.84
C LEU A 65 -0.36 1.43 -12.89
N GLN A 66 -0.33 1.82 -11.62
CA GLN A 66 -1.35 1.39 -10.67
C GLN A 66 -2.75 1.89 -11.07
N ALA A 67 -2.88 3.14 -11.52
CA ALA A 67 -4.12 3.68 -12.07
C ALA A 67 -4.57 2.91 -13.32
N PHE A 68 -3.64 2.60 -14.23
CA PHE A 68 -3.92 1.86 -15.46
C PHE A 68 -4.42 0.44 -15.19
N PHE A 69 -3.75 -0.32 -14.33
CA PHE A 69 -4.20 -1.66 -13.97
C PHE A 69 -5.50 -1.65 -13.19
N THR A 70 -5.72 -0.65 -12.33
CA THR A 70 -7.00 -0.50 -11.63
C THR A 70 -8.13 -0.16 -12.61
N PHE A 71 -7.85 0.64 -13.64
CA PHE A 71 -8.79 0.91 -14.72
C PHE A 71 -9.13 -0.36 -15.52
N ILE A 72 -8.15 -1.19 -15.87
CA ILE A 72 -8.41 -2.48 -16.53
C ILE A 72 -9.29 -3.37 -15.64
N LEU A 73 -8.95 -3.49 -14.35
CA LEU A 73 -9.77 -4.26 -13.41
C LEU A 73 -11.21 -3.73 -13.37
N THR A 74 -11.37 -2.41 -13.33
CA THR A 74 -12.69 -1.75 -13.35
C THR A 74 -13.48 -2.12 -14.60
N LEU A 75 -12.84 -2.12 -15.79
CA LEU A 75 -13.48 -2.55 -17.03
C LEU A 75 -13.91 -4.02 -16.98
N ILE A 76 -13.06 -4.91 -16.45
CA ILE A 76 -13.39 -6.34 -16.29
C ILE A 76 -14.64 -6.52 -15.43
N PHE A 77 -14.76 -5.77 -14.33
CA PHE A 77 -15.96 -5.74 -13.50
C PHE A 77 -17.18 -5.18 -14.26
N MET A 78 -17.02 -4.09 -15.03
CA MET A 78 -18.11 -3.53 -15.84
C MET A 78 -18.65 -4.51 -16.90
N PHE A 79 -17.79 -5.33 -17.50
CA PHE A 79 -18.18 -6.35 -18.47
C PHE A 79 -18.67 -7.66 -17.82
N ASN A 80 -18.80 -7.70 -16.48
CA ASN A 80 -19.16 -8.90 -15.71
C ASN A 80 -18.25 -10.12 -16.00
N ALA A 81 -16.99 -9.87 -16.38
CA ALA A 81 -15.98 -10.89 -16.65
C ALA A 81 -15.04 -11.09 -15.44
N ALA A 82 -15.38 -10.53 -14.28
CA ALA A 82 -14.56 -10.58 -13.08
C ALA A 82 -14.63 -11.95 -12.42
N GLU A 83 -13.52 -12.68 -12.50
CA GLU A 83 -13.30 -13.93 -11.75
C GLU A 83 -12.28 -13.72 -10.62
N VAL A 84 -12.41 -14.51 -9.55
CA VAL A 84 -11.53 -14.42 -8.37
C VAL A 84 -10.05 -14.56 -8.75
N TRP A 85 -9.72 -15.45 -9.69
CA TRP A 85 -8.35 -15.66 -10.17
C TRP A 85 -7.79 -14.44 -10.90
N ILE A 86 -8.61 -13.75 -11.69
CA ILE A 86 -8.23 -12.50 -12.34
C ILE A 86 -7.97 -11.45 -11.25
N VAL A 87 -8.87 -11.31 -10.28
CA VAL A 87 -8.70 -10.36 -9.17
C VAL A 87 -7.41 -10.62 -8.39
N PHE A 88 -7.04 -11.88 -8.15
CA PHE A 88 -5.76 -12.24 -7.53
C PHE A 88 -4.54 -11.75 -8.32
N ILE A 89 -4.56 -11.86 -9.65
CA ILE A 89 -3.48 -11.33 -10.49
C ILE A 89 -3.35 -9.81 -10.29
N PHE A 90 -4.47 -9.09 -10.26
CA PHE A 90 -4.46 -7.64 -10.04
C PHE A 90 -4.01 -7.25 -8.62
N ILE A 91 -4.37 -8.02 -7.59
CA ILE A 91 -3.85 -7.85 -6.24
C ILE A 91 -2.32 -8.01 -6.22
N GLY A 92 -1.80 -9.03 -6.89
CA GLY A 92 -0.36 -9.26 -7.00
C GLY A 92 0.36 -8.12 -7.72
N ILE A 93 -0.16 -7.67 -8.87
CA ILE A 93 0.39 -6.53 -9.62
C ILE A 93 0.38 -5.25 -8.77
N ARG A 94 -0.72 -4.99 -8.08
CA ARG A 94 -0.87 -3.83 -7.20
C ARG A 94 0.14 -3.84 -6.06
N SER A 95 0.41 -5.01 -5.47
CA SER A 95 1.41 -5.16 -4.42
C SER A 95 2.83 -4.80 -4.87
N VAL A 96 3.17 -5.10 -6.13
CA VAL A 96 4.45 -4.72 -6.72
C VAL A 96 4.55 -3.21 -6.80
N PHE A 97 3.54 -2.50 -7.31
CA PHE A 97 3.55 -1.04 -7.37
C PHE A 97 3.59 -0.40 -5.98
N GLN A 98 2.81 -0.92 -5.05
CA GLN A 98 2.76 -0.40 -3.69
C GLN A 98 4.09 -0.56 -2.93
N SER A 99 4.92 -1.53 -3.30
CA SER A 99 6.26 -1.73 -2.72
C SER A 99 7.24 -0.57 -3.00
N PHE A 100 7.02 0.23 -4.06
CA PHE A 100 7.83 1.42 -4.36
C PHE A 100 7.38 2.64 -3.59
N HIS A 101 6.11 2.71 -3.19
CA HIS A 101 5.53 3.93 -2.65
C HIS A 101 6.17 4.33 -1.30
N SER A 102 6.37 3.37 -0.38
CA SER A 102 6.99 3.63 0.94
C SER A 102 8.44 4.13 0.83
N PRO A 103 9.39 3.42 0.18
CA PRO A 103 10.77 3.87 0.09
C PRO A 103 10.92 5.18 -0.69
N THR A 104 10.15 5.38 -1.77
CA THR A 104 10.26 6.61 -2.56
C THR A 104 9.73 7.83 -1.79
N VAL A 105 8.59 7.72 -1.10
CA VAL A 105 8.05 8.84 -0.28
C VAL A 105 8.97 9.16 0.90
N GLY A 106 9.48 8.13 1.58
CA GLY A 106 10.44 8.28 2.68
C GLY A 106 11.73 8.99 2.25
N ALA A 107 12.17 8.78 1.00
CA ALA A 107 13.37 9.43 0.46
C ALA A 107 13.11 10.85 -0.08
N ILE A 108 11.90 11.15 -0.59
CA ILE A 108 11.56 12.50 -1.08
C ILE A 108 11.39 13.48 0.09
N MET A 109 10.74 13.06 1.17
CA MET A 109 10.35 13.98 2.24
C MET A 109 11.54 14.74 2.88
N PRO A 110 12.70 14.11 3.17
CA PRO A 110 13.89 14.82 3.64
C PRO A 110 14.51 15.81 2.65
N SER A 111 14.29 15.63 1.34
CA SER A 111 14.82 16.53 0.30
C SER A 111 13.99 17.80 0.09
N MET A 112 12.75 17.81 0.56
CA MET A 112 11.83 18.96 0.41
C MET A 112 11.71 19.81 1.68
N VAL A 113 12.21 19.30 2.80
CA VAL A 113 11.90 19.82 4.13
C VAL A 113 13.19 20.04 4.91
N PRO A 114 13.40 21.23 5.49
CA PRO A 114 14.50 21.48 6.41
C PRO A 114 14.55 20.45 7.56
N LYS A 115 15.74 20.00 7.96
CA LYS A 115 15.92 18.91 8.94
C LYS A 115 15.21 19.17 10.27
N ASP A 116 15.18 20.42 10.70
CA ASP A 116 14.49 20.94 11.89
C ASP A 116 12.96 20.78 11.85
N LYS A 117 12.37 20.62 10.66
CA LYS A 117 10.92 20.46 10.46
C LYS A 117 10.51 19.02 10.14
N LEU A 118 11.46 18.08 9.98
CA LEU A 118 11.16 16.70 9.62
C LEU A 118 10.27 16.00 10.65
N GLY A 119 10.51 16.22 11.95
CA GLY A 119 9.66 15.65 13.00
C GLY A 119 8.21 16.12 12.90
N ARG A 120 8.00 17.43 12.65
CA ARG A 120 6.66 18.01 12.47
C ARG A 120 5.96 17.46 11.24
N ILE A 121 6.67 17.34 10.12
CA ILE A 121 6.09 16.84 8.87
C ILE A 121 5.81 15.34 8.93
N ASN A 122 6.69 14.55 9.55
CA ASN A 122 6.41 13.15 9.85
C ASN A 122 5.17 13.02 10.75
N GLY A 123 5.02 13.87 11.77
CA GLY A 123 3.82 13.90 12.62
C GLY A 123 2.54 14.16 11.82
N VAL A 124 2.54 15.12 10.89
CA VAL A 124 1.41 15.35 9.98
C VAL A 124 1.15 14.14 9.10
N ASN A 125 2.19 13.51 8.58
CA ASN A 125 2.07 12.34 7.71
C ASN A 125 1.48 11.14 8.47
N PHE A 126 1.92 10.90 9.71
CA PHE A 126 1.34 9.87 10.59
C PHE A 126 -0.12 10.17 10.90
N PHE A 127 -0.46 11.41 11.24
CA PHE A 127 -1.83 11.81 11.48
C PHE A 127 -2.72 11.60 10.25
N CYS A 128 -2.29 12.05 9.06
CA CYS A 128 -3.04 11.84 7.83
C CYS A 128 -3.18 10.36 7.47
N THR A 129 -2.11 9.58 7.62
CA THR A 129 -2.14 8.14 7.32
C THR A 129 -3.05 7.40 8.29
N GLY A 130 -2.99 7.72 9.59
CA GLY A 130 -3.90 7.16 10.60
C GLY A 130 -5.36 7.53 10.33
N LEU A 131 -5.64 8.78 9.95
CA LEU A 131 -6.98 9.17 9.52
C LEU A 131 -7.45 8.39 8.29
N ILE A 132 -6.59 8.19 7.30
CA ILE A 132 -6.93 7.41 6.11
C ILE A 132 -7.24 5.96 6.49
N GLN A 133 -6.40 5.34 7.32
CA GLN A 133 -6.63 3.97 7.84
C GLN A 133 -7.96 3.86 8.57
N LEU A 134 -8.28 4.84 9.43
CA LEU A 134 -9.55 4.91 10.12
C LEU A 134 -10.73 5.04 9.15
N ILE A 135 -10.73 6.03 8.25
CA ILE A 135 -11.91 6.34 7.43
C ILE A 135 -12.04 5.47 6.17
N GLY A 136 -10.96 4.85 5.70
CA GLY A 136 -10.93 4.12 4.43
C GLY A 136 -11.97 3.00 4.34
N PRO A 137 -12.02 2.05 5.29
CA PRO A 137 -13.04 1.01 5.34
C PRO A 137 -14.46 1.57 5.42
N ALA A 138 -14.68 2.62 6.22
CA ALA A 138 -15.98 3.27 6.35
C ALA A 138 -16.46 3.88 5.03
N VAL A 139 -15.58 4.57 4.32
CA VAL A 139 -15.85 5.11 2.99
C VAL A 139 -16.12 3.97 2.00
N GLY A 140 -15.32 2.90 2.03
CA GLY A 140 -15.50 1.73 1.16
C GLY A 140 -16.82 1.01 1.38
N ALA A 141 -17.20 0.74 2.63
CA ALA A 141 -18.48 0.12 2.97
C ALA A 141 -19.67 1.00 2.60
N THR A 142 -19.58 2.32 2.86
CA THR A 142 -20.63 3.28 2.46
C THR A 142 -20.80 3.32 0.96
N LEU A 143 -19.70 3.33 0.19
CA LEU A 143 -19.76 3.31 -1.27
C LEU A 143 -20.35 2.00 -1.79
N LEU A 144 -20.01 0.85 -1.20
CA LEU A 144 -20.61 -0.45 -1.56
C LEU A 144 -22.09 -0.57 -1.21
N PHE A 145 -22.57 0.17 -0.21
CA PHE A 145 -23.98 0.20 0.13
C PHE A 145 -24.83 0.90 -0.96
N PHE A 146 -24.31 1.98 -1.56
CA PHE A 146 -25.04 2.76 -2.56
C PHE A 146 -24.71 2.37 -4.00
N PHE A 147 -23.53 1.80 -4.25
CA PHE A 147 -23.01 1.57 -5.60
C PHE A 147 -22.44 0.16 -5.77
N PRO A 148 -22.58 -0.44 -6.96
CA PRO A 148 -21.89 -1.69 -7.29
C PRO A 148 -20.37 -1.48 -7.34
N ILE A 149 -19.63 -2.56 -7.09
CA ILE A 149 -18.16 -2.56 -7.05
C ILE A 149 -17.51 -1.86 -8.25
N GLN A 150 -17.99 -2.07 -9.48
CA GLN A 150 -17.42 -1.40 -10.65
C GLN A 150 -17.40 0.13 -10.55
N ILE A 151 -18.42 0.74 -9.93
CA ILE A 151 -18.48 2.21 -9.76
C ILE A 151 -17.53 2.63 -8.63
N VAL A 152 -17.40 1.82 -7.59
CA VAL A 152 -16.50 2.10 -6.47
C VAL A 152 -15.03 2.04 -6.89
N LEU A 153 -14.66 1.12 -7.79
CA LEU A 153 -13.29 0.99 -8.31
C LEU A 153 -12.83 2.24 -9.09
N TRP A 154 -13.76 2.97 -9.72
CA TRP A 154 -13.44 4.25 -10.37
C TRP A 154 -12.94 5.31 -9.38
N ALA A 155 -13.31 5.24 -8.10
CA ALA A 155 -12.83 6.18 -7.10
C ALA A 155 -11.30 6.15 -7.00
N ASP A 156 -10.67 4.98 -7.07
CA ASP A 156 -9.21 4.86 -7.02
C ASP A 156 -8.56 5.47 -8.27
N VAL A 157 -9.09 5.15 -9.46
CA VAL A 157 -8.62 5.75 -10.73
C VAL A 157 -8.66 7.28 -10.65
N ILE A 158 -9.78 7.85 -10.20
CA ILE A 158 -9.95 9.31 -10.05
C ILE A 158 -8.97 9.87 -9.02
N THR A 159 -8.80 9.23 -7.87
CA THR A 159 -7.87 9.71 -6.83
C THR A 159 -6.41 9.70 -7.28
N TYR A 160 -6.03 8.75 -8.14
CA TYR A 160 -4.71 8.72 -8.78
C TYR A 160 -4.52 9.87 -9.77
N PHE A 161 -5.52 10.17 -10.60
CA PHE A 161 -5.46 11.37 -11.46
C PHE A 161 -5.33 12.65 -10.65
N ILE A 162 -6.09 12.79 -9.55
CA ILE A 162 -5.98 13.92 -8.63
C ILE A 162 -4.59 13.99 -7.99
N ALA A 163 -3.96 12.86 -7.67
CA ALA A 163 -2.61 12.80 -7.10
C ALA A 163 -1.51 13.14 -8.14
N LEU A 164 -1.71 12.80 -9.41
CA LEU A 164 -0.75 13.07 -10.48
C LEU A 164 -0.68 14.56 -10.86
N ILE A 165 -1.78 15.30 -10.79
CA ILE A 165 -1.84 16.75 -11.12
C ILE A 165 -0.82 17.58 -10.30
N PRO A 166 -0.85 17.57 -8.95
CA PRO A 166 0.12 18.33 -8.16
C PRO A 166 1.54 17.79 -8.34
N LEU A 167 1.72 16.49 -8.57
CA LEU A 167 3.04 15.91 -8.81
C LEU A 167 3.66 16.43 -10.11
N LEU A 168 2.86 16.60 -11.16
CA LEU A 168 3.29 17.19 -12.44
C LEU A 168 3.68 18.67 -12.26
N LEU A 169 2.87 19.44 -11.52
CA LEU A 169 3.06 20.87 -11.29
C LEU A 169 4.24 21.18 -10.36
N ILE A 170 4.49 20.35 -9.34
CA ILE A 170 5.54 20.59 -8.35
C ILE A 170 6.90 20.11 -8.90
N LYS A 171 7.87 21.02 -8.97
CA LYS A 171 9.25 20.68 -9.30
C LYS A 171 9.93 20.10 -8.05
N ILE A 172 9.89 18.78 -7.93
CA ILE A 172 10.66 18.06 -6.92
C ILE A 172 12.15 18.24 -7.25
N PRO A 173 12.99 18.73 -6.33
CA PRO A 173 14.42 18.83 -6.56
C PRO A 173 14.94 17.43 -6.89
N THR A 174 15.49 17.27 -8.09
CA THR A 174 16.24 16.06 -8.42
C THR A 174 17.49 16.09 -7.58
N VAL A 175 17.54 15.30 -6.51
CA VAL A 175 18.82 15.03 -5.85
C VAL A 175 19.65 14.30 -6.89
N HIS A 176 20.57 15.02 -7.53
CA HIS A 176 21.59 14.38 -8.35
C HIS A 176 22.37 13.49 -7.40
N VAL A 177 22.21 12.18 -7.55
CA VAL A 177 23.18 11.24 -7.00
C VAL A 177 24.49 11.65 -7.66
N ASN A 178 25.41 12.21 -6.89
CA ASN A 178 26.73 12.56 -7.38
C ASN A 178 27.29 11.31 -8.06
N SER A 179 27.37 11.35 -9.38
CA SER A 179 28.12 10.41 -10.20
C SER A 179 29.62 10.69 -10.05
N ASP A 180 30.08 10.91 -8.82
CA ASP A 180 31.50 11.05 -8.51
C ASP A 180 32.10 9.65 -8.48
N GLY A 181 32.48 9.15 -9.66
CA GLY A 181 33.67 8.33 -9.90
C GLY A 181 33.96 7.06 -9.07
N GLY A 182 33.04 6.53 -8.26
CA GLY A 182 33.32 5.48 -7.29
C GLY A 182 32.59 4.17 -7.54
N GLU A 183 33.09 3.38 -8.50
CA GLU A 183 32.80 1.95 -8.74
C GLU A 183 31.32 1.50 -8.85
N LYS A 184 31.07 0.53 -9.72
CA LYS A 184 29.81 -0.22 -9.80
C LYS A 184 29.63 -1.06 -8.52
N ASN A 185 29.39 -0.41 -7.40
CA ASN A 185 29.32 -1.05 -6.10
C ASN A 185 28.04 -1.88 -6.03
N SER A 186 28.28 -3.19 -5.97
CA SER A 186 27.31 -4.27 -6.09
C SER A 186 26.23 -4.11 -5.03
N PHE A 187 24.96 -4.14 -5.43
CA PHE A 187 23.78 -4.20 -4.56
C PHE A 187 23.96 -5.16 -3.36
N ILE A 188 24.66 -6.26 -3.59
CA ILE A 188 24.97 -7.28 -2.59
C ILE A 188 25.91 -6.74 -1.51
N ARG A 189 26.85 -5.85 -1.86
CA ARG A 189 27.75 -5.19 -0.92
C ARG A 189 27.00 -4.21 -0.02
N ASP A 190 26.14 -3.37 -0.60
CA ASP A 190 25.31 -2.43 0.15
C ASP A 190 24.34 -3.18 1.10
N MET A 191 23.73 -4.28 0.64
CA MET A 191 22.92 -5.15 1.50
C MET A 191 23.74 -5.78 2.64
N ARG A 192 24.98 -6.22 2.36
CA ARG A 192 25.87 -6.81 3.36
C ARG A 192 26.32 -5.77 4.39
N GLU A 193 26.61 -4.55 3.96
CA GLU A 193 26.94 -3.43 4.83
C GLU A 193 25.76 -3.07 5.73
N GLY A 194 24.54 -2.98 5.18
CA GLY A 194 23.31 -2.77 5.95
C GLY A 194 23.07 -3.85 7.00
N TYR A 195 23.21 -5.12 6.62
CA TYR A 195 23.10 -6.24 7.57
C TYR A 195 24.16 -6.19 8.66
N THR A 196 25.39 -5.84 8.31
CA THR A 196 26.49 -5.70 9.28
C THR A 196 26.24 -4.54 10.24
N ALA A 197 25.73 -3.40 9.74
CA ALA A 197 25.36 -2.26 10.56
C ALA A 197 24.25 -2.60 11.55
N ILE A 198 23.20 -3.31 11.11
CA ILE A 198 22.11 -3.78 11.98
C ILE A 198 22.65 -4.67 13.11
N ARG A 199 23.62 -5.54 12.80
CA ARG A 199 24.24 -6.46 13.76
C ARG A 199 25.19 -5.76 14.74
N THR A 200 25.73 -4.60 14.38
CA THR A 200 26.69 -3.85 15.21
C THR A 200 25.99 -3.07 16.32
N ILE A 201 24.74 -2.66 16.11
CA ILE A 201 23.95 -1.92 17.10
C ILE A 201 23.29 -2.93 18.07
N PRO A 202 23.69 -2.97 19.35
CA PRO A 202 23.15 -3.94 20.31
C PRO A 202 21.64 -3.71 20.50
N GLY A 203 20.86 -4.80 20.44
CA GLY A 203 19.40 -4.77 20.63
C GLY A 203 18.58 -4.38 19.40
N LEU A 204 19.18 -3.78 18.35
CA LEU A 204 18.42 -3.39 17.16
C LEU A 204 17.79 -4.59 16.44
N LEU A 205 18.54 -5.68 16.29
CA LEU A 205 18.04 -6.91 15.66
C LEU A 205 16.90 -7.54 16.46
N THR A 206 16.96 -7.47 17.79
CA THR A 206 15.88 -7.93 18.68
C THR A 206 14.63 -7.08 18.53
N ILE A 207 14.76 -5.74 18.48
CA ILE A 207 13.64 -4.82 18.24
C ILE A 207 13.01 -5.08 16.88
N MET A 208 13.82 -5.26 15.83
CA MET A 208 13.34 -5.60 14.50
C MET A 208 12.59 -6.94 14.49
N ALA A 209 13.13 -7.98 15.13
CA ALA A 209 12.49 -9.28 15.21
C ALA A 209 11.15 -9.23 15.96
N ILE A 210 11.09 -8.50 17.08
CA ILE A 210 9.84 -8.28 17.84
C ILE A 210 8.83 -7.52 16.97
N ALA A 211 9.25 -6.45 16.30
CA ALA A 211 8.39 -5.68 15.42
C ALA A 211 7.86 -6.52 14.25
N MET A 212 8.70 -7.35 13.64
CA MET A 212 8.30 -8.28 12.57
C MET A 212 7.28 -9.30 13.09
N LEU A 213 7.51 -9.90 14.26
CA LEU A 213 6.59 -10.86 14.86
C LEU A 213 5.23 -10.23 15.18
N LEU A 214 5.22 -9.04 15.79
CA LEU A 214 3.98 -8.33 16.09
C LEU A 214 3.19 -8.00 14.82
N ASN A 215 3.86 -7.46 13.79
CA ASN A 215 3.21 -7.17 12.50
C ASN A 215 2.67 -8.45 11.84
N MET A 216 3.43 -9.55 11.90
CA MET A 216 3.03 -10.84 11.33
C MET A 216 1.81 -11.44 12.05
N LEU A 217 1.66 -11.22 13.36
CA LEU A 217 0.52 -11.70 14.15
C LEU A 217 -0.73 -10.84 13.98
N ILE A 218 -0.59 -9.53 13.78
CA ILE A 218 -1.72 -8.60 13.67
C ILE A 218 -2.37 -8.64 12.28
N GLN A 219 -1.57 -8.76 11.21
CA GLN A 219 -2.09 -8.66 9.83
C GLN A 219 -3.17 -9.69 9.46
N PRO A 220 -3.03 -10.99 9.78
CA PRO A 220 -4.06 -11.99 9.49
C PRO A 220 -5.40 -11.67 10.16
N LEU A 221 -5.37 -11.05 11.35
CA LEU A 221 -6.58 -10.65 12.06
C LEU A 221 -7.37 -9.63 11.24
N ILE A 222 -6.69 -8.59 10.73
CA ILE A 222 -7.29 -7.53 9.89
C ILE A 222 -7.86 -8.12 8.60
N ILE A 223 -7.10 -8.98 7.93
CA ILE A 223 -7.47 -9.60 6.65
C ILE A 223 -8.70 -10.50 6.76
N LEU A 224 -8.81 -11.27 7.84
CA LEU A 224 -9.88 -12.25 8.02
C LEU A 224 -11.13 -11.64 8.66
N MET A 225 -11.10 -10.37 9.08
CA MET A 225 -12.26 -9.68 9.66
C MET A 225 -13.51 -9.74 8.78
N PRO A 226 -13.45 -9.49 7.45
CA PRO A 226 -14.62 -9.60 6.58
C PRO A 226 -15.33 -10.96 6.70
N TYR A 227 -14.56 -12.06 6.72
CA TYR A 227 -15.11 -13.40 6.91
C TYR A 227 -15.67 -13.60 8.32
N PHE A 228 -14.92 -13.22 9.36
CA PHE A 228 -15.34 -13.41 10.74
C PHE A 228 -16.65 -12.67 11.05
N ILE A 229 -16.82 -11.47 10.50
CA ILE A 229 -18.02 -10.66 10.73
C ILE A 229 -19.15 -11.11 9.83
N LYS A 230 -18.95 -11.23 8.50
CA LYS A 230 -20.05 -11.53 7.57
C LYS A 230 -20.49 -12.99 7.60
N ILE A 231 -19.56 -13.94 7.73
CA ILE A 231 -19.87 -15.38 7.65
C ILE A 231 -20.13 -15.97 9.03
N VAL A 232 -19.26 -15.74 10.01
CA VAL A 232 -19.39 -16.37 11.34
C VAL A 232 -20.46 -15.67 12.18
N HIS A 233 -20.54 -14.33 12.10
CA HIS A 233 -21.46 -13.52 12.92
C HIS A 233 -22.65 -12.94 12.16
N SER A 234 -22.79 -13.24 10.86
CA SER A 234 -23.87 -12.70 10.00
C SER A 234 -24.00 -11.17 10.05
N GLY A 235 -22.89 -10.48 10.28
CA GLY A 235 -22.82 -9.02 10.32
C GLY A 235 -22.83 -8.41 8.93
N ASP A 236 -23.34 -7.18 8.82
CA ASP A 236 -23.38 -6.44 7.56
C ASP A 236 -22.08 -5.65 7.30
N ASN A 237 -21.91 -5.14 6.08
CA ASN A 237 -20.78 -4.29 5.67
C ASN A 237 -20.57 -3.10 6.60
N PHE A 238 -21.65 -2.56 7.17
CA PHE A 238 -21.58 -1.46 8.15
C PHE A 238 -20.95 -1.89 9.48
N MET A 239 -21.28 -3.09 9.98
CA MET A 239 -20.67 -3.64 11.20
C MET A 239 -19.19 -3.95 10.97
N LEU A 240 -18.85 -4.51 9.81
CA LEU A 240 -17.46 -4.74 9.40
C LEU A 240 -16.66 -3.43 9.41
N ALA A 241 -17.19 -2.38 8.79
CA ALA A 241 -16.53 -1.08 8.76
C ALA A 241 -16.31 -0.50 10.16
N ILE A 242 -17.30 -0.58 11.06
CA ILE A 242 -17.15 -0.10 12.45
C ILE A 242 -16.03 -0.86 13.17
N VAL A 243 -15.99 -2.19 13.05
CA VAL A 243 -14.96 -2.99 13.72
C VAL A 243 -13.58 -2.66 13.17
N GLU A 244 -13.43 -2.54 11.85
CA GLU A 244 -12.17 -2.13 11.24
C GLU A 244 -11.75 -0.70 11.64
N MET A 245 -12.69 0.24 11.74
CA MET A 245 -12.42 1.58 12.26
C MET A 245 -11.86 1.55 13.68
N ILE A 246 -12.49 0.77 14.58
CA ILE A 246 -12.06 0.67 15.98
C ILE A 246 -10.68 0.01 16.07
N LEU A 247 -10.44 -1.07 15.31
CA LEU A 247 -9.17 -1.78 15.32
C LEU A 247 -8.03 -0.99 14.69
N GLN A 248 -8.29 -0.19 13.65
CA GLN A 248 -7.27 0.65 13.01
C GLN A 248 -7.07 2.00 13.72
N GLY A 249 -8.04 2.43 14.53
CA GLY A 249 -7.97 3.66 15.32
C GLY A 249 -7.40 3.50 16.73
N ALA A 250 -7.23 2.26 17.22
CA ALA A 250 -6.67 1.92 18.54
C ALA A 250 -5.17 1.62 18.47
#